data_AF-A0A2E0T9T0-F1
#
_entry.id   AF-A0A2E0T9T0-F1
#
_cell.length_a   1.000
_cell.length_b   1.000
_cell.length_c   1.000
_cell.angle_alpha   90.00
_cell.angle_beta   90.00
_cell.angle_gamma   90.00
#
_symmetry.space_group_name_H-M   'P 1'
#
loop_
_entity.id
_entity.type
_entity.pdbx_description
1 polymer ?
#
loop_
_entity_poly.entity_id
_entity_poly.type
_entity_poly.pdbx_seq_one_letter_code
_entity_poly.pdbx_strand_id
1 'polypeptide(L)'
;MRRAGQPGVASVGLPFLGGALLGVALLGVGTPAARAQSPAQTQRAELEAARAAEEAFDPAEAMERYRAALEIDPSSRLARRARGRVRYLEERSEGGFAPLAELMRAQQARGDREALRRFAEARRGFPSGRVRQEGAMLLAESWSTLGDAEEALSAYREWLEEPELEEQARIRATAGLARLLEQEDRTDEAIAVLNEQALGDVEVGREIAAAQRTRVRRGVALGVLAGFALLLLALLRLRWLEPAVLRRAAAPRRLLVGAYVLLGPLAVAWLYDPSSRDTFGLLALTLAPLVFVASCAGQALGGAPRWKRWAVALGAVAAHAAAGYLVLVARGNTLGLAP
;
A
#
# COMPACT_ATOMS: atom_id res chain seq x y z
N MET A 1 21.20 -7.76 -5.88
CA MET A 1 21.17 -8.25 -7.28
C MET A 1 22.04 -7.35 -8.13
N ARG A 2 23.20 -7.86 -8.56
CA ARG A 2 24.20 -7.14 -9.38
C ARG A 2 23.68 -6.98 -10.81
N ARG A 3 23.55 -5.75 -11.31
CA ARG A 3 23.39 -5.51 -12.76
C ARG A 3 24.77 -5.45 -13.40
N ALA A 4 24.98 -6.35 -14.36
CA ALA A 4 26.14 -6.39 -15.23
C ALA A 4 26.19 -5.15 -16.12
N GLY A 5 27.39 -4.59 -16.26
CA GLY A 5 27.68 -3.44 -17.10
C GLY A 5 27.55 -3.74 -18.59
N GLN A 6 27.08 -2.75 -19.34
CA GLN A 6 27.18 -2.74 -20.79
C GLN A 6 28.55 -2.14 -21.20
N PRO A 7 29.24 -2.73 -22.20
CA PRO A 7 30.49 -2.20 -22.72
C PRO A 7 30.27 -0.97 -23.60
N GLY A 8 31.21 -0.02 -23.49
CA GLY A 8 31.22 1.24 -24.21
C GLY A 8 31.37 1.07 -25.73
N VAL A 9 30.61 1.88 -26.45
CA VAL A 9 30.72 2.01 -27.90
C VAL A 9 31.78 3.07 -28.21
N ALA A 10 32.84 2.65 -28.88
CA ALA A 10 33.94 3.49 -29.31
C ALA A 10 33.49 4.50 -30.37
N SER A 11 33.80 5.77 -30.13
CA SER A 11 33.66 6.87 -31.07
C SER A 11 34.74 6.74 -32.16
N VAL A 12 34.34 6.37 -33.37
CA VAL A 12 35.18 6.43 -34.57
C VAL A 12 35.14 7.86 -35.09
N GLY A 13 36.28 8.54 -34.99
CA GLY A 13 36.54 9.80 -35.68
C GLY A 13 36.83 9.55 -37.16
N LEU A 14 36.26 10.39 -38.02
CA LEU A 14 36.68 10.52 -39.41
C LEU A 14 36.91 12.00 -39.73
N PRO A 15 38.14 12.40 -40.09
CA PRO A 15 38.41 13.68 -40.70
C PRO A 15 38.24 13.54 -42.21
N PHE A 16 37.33 14.31 -42.81
CA PHE A 16 37.32 14.51 -44.26
C PHE A 16 37.27 16.00 -44.59
N LEU A 17 38.48 16.54 -44.75
CA LEU A 17 38.81 17.63 -45.65
C LEU A 17 38.55 17.16 -47.09
N GLY A 18 37.95 18.02 -47.92
CA GLY A 18 38.08 17.89 -49.37
C GLY A 18 36.91 18.45 -50.16
N GLY A 19 37.21 19.41 -51.03
CA GLY A 19 36.47 19.58 -52.27
C GLY A 19 35.60 20.83 -52.37
N ALA A 20 36.27 21.97 -52.52
CA ALA A 20 35.69 23.10 -53.24
C ALA A 20 35.34 22.65 -54.67
N LEU A 21 34.06 22.71 -55.04
CA LEU A 21 33.62 22.77 -56.43
C LEU A 21 32.52 23.83 -56.54
N LEU A 22 32.98 24.97 -57.05
CA LEU A 22 32.21 26.16 -57.38
C LEU A 22 31.39 25.86 -58.65
N GLY A 23 30.20 25.28 -58.48
CA GLY A 23 29.22 25.10 -59.55
C GLY A 23 28.15 26.18 -59.46
N VAL A 24 28.35 27.28 -60.19
CA VAL A 24 27.33 28.32 -60.40
C VAL A 24 26.27 27.76 -61.37
N ALA A 25 25.32 27.02 -60.82
CA ALA A 25 24.08 26.66 -61.51
C ALA A 25 23.01 27.69 -61.14
N LEU A 26 22.73 28.60 -62.08
CA LEU A 26 21.54 29.46 -62.11
C LEU A 26 20.27 28.59 -62.22
N LEU A 27 19.91 27.92 -61.13
CA LEU A 27 18.61 27.28 -60.98
C LEU A 27 17.65 28.35 -60.47
N GLY A 28 16.65 28.67 -61.29
CA GLY A 28 15.59 29.62 -60.96
C GLY A 28 15.04 29.33 -59.58
N VAL A 29 15.31 30.26 -58.66
CA VAL A 29 14.70 30.32 -57.33
C VAL A 29 13.23 30.66 -57.54
N GLY A 30 12.45 29.66 -57.94
CA GLY A 30 11.01 29.70 -57.78
C GLY A 30 10.76 29.80 -56.29
N THR A 31 10.39 30.99 -55.83
CA THR A 31 9.88 31.20 -54.48
C THR A 31 8.80 30.14 -54.26
N PRO A 32 9.01 29.16 -53.36
CA PRO A 32 8.04 28.10 -53.15
C PRO A 32 6.75 28.81 -52.75
N ALA A 33 5.75 28.74 -53.63
CA ALA A 33 4.44 29.32 -53.36
C ALA A 33 4.01 28.78 -52.00
N ALA A 34 3.94 29.67 -51.01
CA ALA A 34 3.62 29.32 -49.65
C ALA A 34 2.26 28.61 -49.69
N ARG A 35 2.28 27.27 -49.61
CA ARG A 35 1.05 26.49 -49.55
C ARG A 35 0.33 26.95 -48.30
N ALA A 36 -0.81 27.61 -48.48
CA ALA A 36 -1.65 28.02 -47.37
C ALA A 36 -1.88 26.80 -46.48
N GLN A 37 -1.46 26.89 -45.21
CA GLN A 37 -1.65 25.80 -44.27
C GLN A 37 -3.15 25.60 -44.07
N SER A 38 -3.60 24.33 -44.10
CA SER A 38 -5.00 24.04 -43.81
C SER A 38 -5.35 24.49 -42.38
N PRO A 39 -6.59 24.95 -42.10
CA PRO A 39 -7.00 25.33 -40.75
C PRO A 39 -6.71 24.25 -39.70
N ALA A 40 -6.86 22.97 -40.08
CA ALA A 40 -6.54 21.84 -39.22
C ALA A 40 -5.04 21.74 -38.86
N GLN A 41 -4.13 22.12 -39.76
CA GLN A 41 -2.69 22.16 -39.49
C GLN A 41 -2.35 23.33 -38.56
N THR A 42 -2.88 24.53 -38.83
CA THR A 42 -2.70 25.70 -37.96
C THR A 42 -3.22 25.43 -36.56
N GLN A 43 -4.41 24.84 -36.43
CA GLN A 43 -4.98 24.47 -35.14
C GLN A 43 -4.10 23.45 -34.40
N ARG A 44 -3.49 22.49 -35.08
CA ARG A 44 -2.55 21.55 -34.45
C ARG A 44 -1.28 22.26 -33.95
N ALA A 45 -0.73 23.17 -34.76
CA ALA A 45 0.45 23.94 -34.38
C ALA A 45 0.20 24.76 -33.10
N GLU A 46 -0.94 25.43 -32.97
CA GLU A 46 -1.29 26.16 -31.74
C GLU A 46 -1.42 25.25 -30.52
N LEU A 47 -1.94 24.03 -30.69
CA LEU A 47 -2.02 23.06 -29.58
C LEU A 47 -0.68 22.48 -29.19
N GLU A 48 0.24 22.34 -30.13
CA GLU A 48 1.62 21.93 -29.86
C GLU A 48 2.37 23.05 -29.13
N ALA A 49 2.21 24.30 -29.57
CA ALA A 49 2.74 25.48 -28.86
C ALA A 49 2.16 25.60 -27.44
N ALA A 50 0.85 25.39 -27.26
CA ALA A 50 0.22 25.39 -25.94
C ALA A 50 0.83 24.34 -25.00
N ARG A 51 1.10 23.12 -25.50
CA ARG A 51 1.75 22.08 -24.70
C ARG A 51 3.20 22.40 -24.38
N ALA A 52 3.94 22.96 -25.33
CA ALA A 52 5.30 23.42 -25.09
C ALA A 52 5.34 24.50 -24.00
N ALA A 53 4.39 25.42 -23.98
CA ALA A 53 4.24 26.40 -22.90
C ALA A 53 3.93 25.73 -21.54
N GLU A 54 3.04 24.73 -21.50
CA GLU A 54 2.82 23.95 -20.26
C GLU A 54 4.09 23.21 -19.79
N GLU A 55 4.83 22.60 -20.71
CA GLU A 55 6.11 21.93 -20.43
C GLU A 55 7.18 22.91 -19.94
N ALA A 56 7.11 24.17 -20.38
CA ALA A 56 7.94 25.27 -19.90
C ALA A 56 7.42 25.89 -18.58
N PHE A 57 6.33 25.37 -18.02
CA PHE A 57 5.67 25.88 -16.82
C PHE A 57 5.13 27.32 -16.98
N ASP A 58 4.68 27.67 -18.19
CA ASP A 58 3.97 28.92 -18.51
C ASP A 58 2.48 28.65 -18.81
N PRO A 59 1.66 28.46 -17.76
CA PRO A 59 0.23 28.24 -17.91
C PRO A 59 -0.53 29.44 -18.52
N ALA A 60 0.01 30.66 -18.43
CA ALA A 60 -0.64 31.85 -18.98
C ALA A 60 -0.54 31.83 -20.52
N GLU A 61 0.68 31.66 -21.06
CA GLU A 61 0.87 31.50 -22.51
C GLU A 61 0.13 30.25 -23.00
N ALA A 62 0.21 29.13 -22.27
CA ALA A 62 -0.49 27.91 -22.65
C ALA A 62 -2.00 28.16 -22.83
N MET A 63 -2.63 28.90 -21.91
CA MET A 63 -4.06 29.24 -22.00
C MET A 63 -4.38 30.10 -23.22
N GLU A 64 -3.56 31.10 -23.54
CA GLU A 64 -3.72 31.94 -24.73
C GLU A 64 -3.64 31.12 -26.01
N ARG A 65 -2.65 30.22 -26.12
CA ARG A 65 -2.48 29.30 -27.25
C ARG A 65 -3.66 28.35 -27.42
N TYR A 66 -4.18 27.80 -26.33
CA TYR A 66 -5.40 27.00 -26.43
C TYR A 66 -6.61 27.79 -26.89
N ARG A 67 -6.76 29.05 -26.47
CA ARG A 67 -7.85 29.93 -26.94
C ARG A 67 -7.68 30.27 -28.43
N ALA A 68 -6.47 30.58 -28.90
CA ALA A 68 -6.19 30.77 -30.32
C ALA A 68 -6.54 29.51 -31.15
N ALA A 69 -6.20 28.32 -30.64
CA ALA A 69 -6.59 27.07 -31.28
C ALA A 69 -8.12 26.89 -31.36
N LEU A 70 -8.89 27.40 -30.40
CA LEU A 70 -10.36 27.35 -30.41
C LEU A 70 -10.98 28.24 -31.48
N GLU A 71 -10.37 29.38 -31.79
CA GLU A 71 -10.88 30.34 -32.78
C GLU A 71 -10.76 29.84 -34.22
N ILE A 72 -9.78 28.97 -34.51
CA ILE A 72 -9.50 28.49 -35.88
C ILE A 72 -10.62 27.58 -36.43
N ASP A 73 -11.01 26.57 -35.66
CA ASP A 73 -12.16 25.70 -35.97
C ASP A 73 -12.81 25.24 -34.67
N PRO A 74 -13.81 25.99 -34.17
CA PRO A 74 -14.48 25.67 -32.93
C PRO A 74 -15.20 24.32 -32.95
N SER A 75 -15.58 23.80 -34.12
CA SER A 75 -16.38 22.58 -34.25
C SER A 75 -15.54 21.30 -34.18
N SER A 76 -14.21 21.45 -34.33
CA SER A 76 -13.29 20.31 -34.45
C SER A 76 -13.20 19.47 -33.17
N ARG A 77 -12.78 18.21 -33.33
CA ARG A 77 -12.45 17.33 -32.18
C ARG A 77 -11.32 17.92 -31.32
N LEU A 78 -10.37 18.62 -31.96
CA LEU A 78 -9.25 19.25 -31.26
C LEU A 78 -9.71 20.42 -30.40
N ALA A 79 -10.68 21.22 -30.88
CA ALA A 79 -11.28 22.29 -30.10
C ALA A 79 -11.93 21.77 -28.82
N ARG A 80 -12.63 20.61 -28.85
CA ARG A 80 -13.18 20.02 -27.62
C ARG A 80 -12.12 19.72 -26.56
N ARG A 81 -10.94 19.24 -26.98
CA ARG A 81 -9.81 19.00 -26.07
C ARG A 81 -9.27 20.32 -25.51
N ALA A 82 -9.09 21.33 -26.37
CA ALA A 82 -8.62 22.65 -25.97
C ALA A 82 -9.56 23.32 -24.97
N ARG A 83 -10.90 23.25 -25.16
CA ARG A 83 -11.87 23.78 -24.19
C ARG A 83 -11.74 23.15 -22.82
N GLY A 84 -11.54 21.83 -22.76
CA GLY A 84 -11.30 21.13 -21.51
C GLY A 84 -10.04 21.62 -20.80
N ARG A 85 -8.98 21.93 -21.57
CA ARG A 85 -7.72 22.43 -21.00
C ARG A 85 -7.79 23.90 -20.58
N VAL A 86 -8.44 24.76 -21.37
CA VAL A 86 -8.74 26.16 -21.00
C VAL A 86 -9.50 26.19 -19.68
N ARG A 87 -10.60 25.42 -19.56
CA ARG A 87 -11.36 25.35 -18.31
C ARG A 87 -10.51 24.89 -17.13
N TYR A 88 -9.66 23.87 -17.33
CA TYR A 88 -8.74 23.40 -16.29
C TYR A 88 -7.78 24.50 -15.81
N LEU A 89 -7.22 25.28 -16.74
CA LEU A 89 -6.29 26.37 -16.43
C LEU A 89 -7.03 27.54 -15.77
N GLU A 90 -8.20 27.92 -16.28
CA GLU A 90 -9.05 28.98 -15.69
C GLU A 90 -9.44 28.66 -14.25
N GLU A 91 -9.86 27.42 -13.96
CA GLU A 91 -10.17 26.94 -12.61
C GLU A 91 -8.97 26.97 -11.64
N ARG A 92 -7.75 27.13 -12.15
CA ARG A 92 -6.48 27.14 -11.40
C ARG A 92 -5.68 28.43 -11.63
N SER A 93 -6.35 29.48 -12.06
CA SER A 93 -5.74 30.78 -12.36
C SER A 93 -5.53 31.66 -11.12
N GLU A 94 -5.84 31.13 -9.93
CA GLU A 94 -5.61 31.79 -8.65
C GLU A 94 -4.19 32.35 -8.51
N GLY A 95 -4.08 33.60 -8.06
CA GLY A 95 -2.79 34.28 -7.92
C GLY A 95 -2.07 34.57 -9.25
N GLY A 96 -2.79 34.64 -10.38
CA GLY A 96 -2.20 34.97 -11.68
C GLY A 96 -1.32 33.86 -12.24
N PHE A 97 -1.73 32.61 -12.03
CA PHE A 97 -1.03 31.38 -12.44
C PHE A 97 0.35 31.09 -11.82
N ALA A 98 0.95 32.00 -11.06
CA ALA A 98 2.23 31.72 -10.40
C ALA A 98 2.18 30.47 -9.48
N PRO A 99 1.13 30.26 -8.65
CA PRO A 99 0.98 29.02 -7.88
C PRO A 99 0.90 27.76 -8.75
N LEU A 100 0.18 27.83 -9.88
CA LEU A 100 0.02 26.70 -10.80
C LEU A 100 1.35 26.34 -11.47
N ALA A 101 2.13 27.34 -11.89
CA ALA A 101 3.45 27.12 -12.46
C ALA A 101 4.38 26.40 -11.45
N GLU A 102 4.38 26.82 -10.19
CA GLU A 102 5.14 26.15 -9.13
C GLU A 102 4.66 24.71 -8.89
N LEU A 103 3.34 24.49 -8.86
CA LEU A 103 2.77 23.14 -8.74
C LEU A 103 3.23 22.24 -9.89
N MET A 104 3.22 22.73 -11.13
CA MET A 104 3.67 21.96 -12.30
C MET A 104 5.17 21.62 -12.22
N ARG A 105 6.02 22.54 -11.77
CA ARG A 105 7.45 22.26 -11.52
C ARG A 105 7.64 21.18 -10.47
N ALA A 106 6.91 21.26 -9.36
CA ALA A 106 6.96 20.26 -8.30
C ALA A 106 6.47 18.88 -8.77
N GLN A 107 5.46 18.83 -9.65
CA GLN A 107 4.98 17.59 -10.26
C GLN A 107 6.05 16.93 -11.14
N GLN A 108 6.82 17.71 -11.91
CA GLN A 108 7.94 17.20 -12.70
C GLN A 108 9.09 16.71 -11.81
N ALA A 109 9.26 17.31 -10.64
CA ALA A 109 10.29 16.98 -9.65
C ALA A 109 9.83 15.99 -8.57
N ARG A 110 8.76 15.20 -8.81
CA ARG A 110 8.29 14.13 -7.90
C ARG A 110 9.40 13.10 -7.69
N GLY A 111 10.13 13.23 -6.59
CA GLY A 111 11.27 12.38 -6.27
C GLY A 111 12.50 13.14 -5.78
N ASP A 112 12.56 14.45 -6.01
CA ASP A 112 13.59 15.32 -5.48
C ASP A 112 13.12 15.94 -4.15
N ARG A 113 13.72 15.49 -3.04
CA ARG A 113 13.40 15.97 -1.68
C ARG A 113 13.60 17.49 -1.55
N GLU A 114 14.63 18.04 -2.18
CA GLU A 114 14.95 19.47 -2.05
C GLU A 114 13.96 20.32 -2.84
N ALA A 115 13.56 19.85 -4.03
CA ALA A 115 12.49 20.49 -4.79
C ALA A 115 11.15 20.45 -4.02
N LEU A 116 10.82 19.34 -3.36
CA LEU A 116 9.59 19.22 -2.57
C LEU A 116 9.61 20.15 -1.34
N ARG A 117 10.74 20.29 -0.64
CA ARG A 117 10.85 21.25 0.48
C ARG A 117 10.69 22.70 0.03
N ARG A 118 11.36 23.09 -1.06
CA ARG A 118 11.19 24.43 -1.65
C ARG A 118 9.75 24.68 -2.07
N PHE A 119 9.10 23.67 -2.67
CA PHE A 119 7.68 23.76 -3.02
C PHE A 119 6.79 23.88 -1.78
N ALA A 120 7.05 23.11 -0.71
CA ALA A 120 6.31 23.21 0.54
C ALA A 120 6.41 24.61 1.18
N GLU A 121 7.59 25.23 1.13
CA GLU A 121 7.79 26.59 1.60
C GLU A 121 7.05 27.61 0.73
N ALA A 122 7.18 27.52 -0.60
CA ALA A 122 6.49 28.41 -1.54
C ALA A 122 4.96 28.32 -1.40
N ARG A 123 4.43 27.10 -1.22
CA ARG A 123 2.99 26.81 -1.08
C ARG A 123 2.33 27.59 0.06
N ARG A 124 3.05 27.89 1.14
CA ARG A 124 2.52 28.67 2.27
C ARG A 124 2.06 30.07 1.87
N GLY A 125 2.64 30.63 0.80
CA GLY A 125 2.26 31.92 0.23
C GLY A 125 1.12 31.85 -0.80
N PHE A 126 0.62 30.66 -1.15
CA PHE A 126 -0.43 30.53 -2.16
C PHE A 126 -1.78 31.01 -1.61
N PRO A 127 -2.62 31.66 -2.44
CA PRO A 127 -4.00 31.94 -2.08
C PRO A 127 -4.76 30.63 -1.78
N SER A 128 -5.78 30.70 -0.93
CA SER A 128 -6.70 29.58 -0.76
C SER A 128 -7.39 29.27 -2.09
N GLY A 129 -7.44 28.00 -2.46
CA GLY A 129 -7.96 27.59 -3.75
C GLY A 129 -7.55 26.17 -4.12
N ARG A 130 -7.89 25.79 -5.34
CA ARG A 130 -7.73 24.42 -5.86
C ARG A 130 -6.25 24.03 -6.03
N VAL A 131 -5.39 24.92 -6.50
CA VAL A 131 -3.95 24.71 -6.66
C VAL A 131 -3.28 24.51 -5.30
N ARG A 132 -3.69 25.25 -4.26
CA ARG A 132 -3.14 25.08 -2.91
C ARG A 132 -3.52 23.72 -2.31
N GLN A 133 -4.77 23.28 -2.49
CA GLN A 133 -5.23 21.94 -2.09
C GLN A 133 -4.52 20.83 -2.89
N GLU A 134 -4.39 20.97 -4.21
CA GLU A 134 -3.65 20.03 -5.06
C GLU A 134 -2.16 19.95 -4.70
N GLY A 135 -1.57 21.08 -4.29
CA GLY A 135 -0.20 21.14 -3.78
C GLY A 135 -0.03 20.40 -2.45
N ALA A 136 -0.99 20.51 -1.53
CA ALA A 136 -0.98 19.77 -0.26
C ALA A 136 -1.04 18.25 -0.51
N MET A 137 -1.96 17.82 -1.38
CA MET A 137 -2.05 16.42 -1.82
C MET A 137 -0.74 15.94 -2.45
N LEU A 138 -0.16 16.72 -3.37
CA LEU A 138 1.09 16.39 -4.04
C LEU A 138 2.22 16.14 -3.03
N LEU A 139 2.37 17.03 -2.04
CA LEU A 139 3.40 16.91 -1.01
C LEU A 139 3.19 15.64 -0.17
N ALA A 140 1.97 15.42 0.32
CA ALA A 140 1.65 14.25 1.13
C ALA A 140 1.96 12.92 0.40
N GLU A 141 1.52 12.81 -0.85
CA GLU A 141 1.75 11.60 -1.66
C GLU A 141 3.22 11.43 -2.07
N SER A 142 3.91 12.53 -2.36
CA SER A 142 5.33 12.49 -2.77
C SER A 142 6.23 12.09 -1.61
N TRP A 143 6.03 12.67 -0.42
CA TRP A 143 6.77 12.29 0.79
C TRP A 143 6.50 10.85 1.19
N SER A 144 5.23 10.41 1.10
CA SER A 144 4.87 9.01 1.36
C SER A 144 5.58 8.06 0.39
N THR A 145 5.61 8.39 -0.91
CA THR A 145 6.31 7.60 -1.94
C THR A 145 7.83 7.53 -1.69
N LEU A 146 8.42 8.60 -1.15
CA LEU A 146 9.84 8.68 -0.81
C LEU A 146 10.21 7.97 0.49
N GLY A 147 9.22 7.43 1.23
CA GLY A 147 9.41 6.77 2.52
C GLY A 147 9.82 7.72 3.64
N ASP A 148 9.55 9.01 3.50
CA ASP A 148 9.81 10.01 4.54
C ASP A 148 8.54 10.20 5.38
N ALA A 149 8.36 9.30 6.36
CA ALA A 149 7.10 9.18 7.09
C ALA A 149 6.74 10.43 7.89
N GLU A 150 7.72 11.11 8.51
CA GLU A 150 7.47 12.32 9.29
C GLU A 150 6.96 13.47 8.43
N GLU A 151 7.63 13.74 7.31
CA GLU A 151 7.23 14.78 6.36
C GLU A 151 5.88 14.47 5.71
N ALA A 152 5.62 13.20 5.39
CA ALA A 152 4.34 12.76 4.85
C ALA A 152 3.20 12.91 5.86
N LEU A 153 3.41 12.54 7.13
CA LEU A 153 2.44 12.75 8.20
C LEU A 153 2.13 14.24 8.39
N SER A 154 3.15 15.10 8.39
CA SER A 154 2.98 16.55 8.47
C SER A 154 2.16 17.07 7.29
N ALA A 155 2.52 16.67 6.06
CA ALA A 155 1.83 17.11 4.86
C ALA A 155 0.36 16.64 4.78
N TYR A 156 0.04 15.42 5.23
CA TYR A 156 -1.35 14.96 5.32
C TYR A 156 -2.18 15.76 6.34
N ARG A 157 -1.59 16.13 7.49
CA ARG A 157 -2.26 17.00 8.48
C ARG A 157 -2.49 18.39 7.93
N GLU A 158 -1.47 19.00 7.33
CA GLU A 158 -1.61 20.31 6.65
C GLU A 158 -2.69 20.26 5.56
N TRP A 159 -2.79 19.15 4.81
CA TRP A 159 -3.84 18.98 3.80
C TRP A 159 -5.25 18.96 4.42
N LEU A 160 -5.44 18.26 5.54
CA LEU A 160 -6.71 18.24 6.28
C LEU A 160 -7.09 19.59 6.89
N GLU A 161 -6.11 20.46 7.14
CA GLU A 161 -6.29 21.82 7.64
C GLU A 161 -6.61 22.85 6.54
N GLU A 162 -6.54 22.46 5.25
CA GLU A 162 -6.84 23.38 4.16
C GLU A 162 -8.31 23.84 4.18
N PRO A 163 -8.57 25.16 4.02
CA PRO A 163 -9.93 25.67 3.95
C PRO A 163 -10.64 25.12 2.72
N GLU A 164 -11.96 24.94 2.84
CA GLU A 164 -12.84 24.50 1.75
C GLU A 164 -12.43 23.15 1.13
N LEU A 165 -11.76 22.29 1.91
CA LEU A 165 -11.37 20.96 1.43
C LEU A 165 -12.62 20.15 1.06
N GLU A 166 -12.71 19.77 -0.22
CA GLU A 166 -13.79 18.93 -0.75
C GLU A 166 -13.91 17.62 0.05
N GLU A 167 -15.12 17.13 0.27
CA GLU A 167 -15.36 15.93 1.10
C GLU A 167 -14.57 14.71 0.61
N GLN A 168 -14.50 14.49 -0.70
CA GLN A 168 -13.70 13.40 -1.27
C GLN A 168 -12.20 13.57 -1.01
N ALA A 169 -11.69 14.80 -1.05
CA ALA A 169 -10.30 15.10 -0.73
C ALA A 169 -10.00 14.90 0.75
N ARG A 170 -10.93 15.27 1.65
CA ARG A 170 -10.87 14.99 3.09
C ARG A 170 -10.83 13.49 3.38
N ILE A 171 -11.69 12.70 2.75
CA ILE A 171 -11.71 11.23 2.88
C ILE A 171 -10.36 10.65 2.43
N ARG A 172 -9.84 11.09 1.27
CA ARG A 172 -8.55 10.62 0.75
C ARG A 172 -7.39 10.99 1.66
N ALA A 173 -7.33 12.23 2.14
CA ALA A 173 -6.29 12.71 3.06
C ALA A 173 -6.32 11.94 4.38
N THR A 174 -7.51 11.74 4.96
CA THR A 174 -7.70 10.97 6.21
C THR A 174 -7.27 9.52 6.05
N ALA A 175 -7.68 8.87 4.96
CA ALA A 175 -7.29 7.49 4.66
C ALA A 175 -5.77 7.35 4.45
N GLY A 176 -5.15 8.31 3.76
CA GLY A 176 -3.69 8.36 3.58
C GLY A 176 -2.94 8.52 4.90
N LEU A 177 -3.40 9.46 5.75
CA LEU A 177 -2.86 9.68 7.10
C LEU A 177 -2.97 8.42 7.96
N ALA A 178 -4.15 7.78 8.00
CA ALA A 178 -4.39 6.59 8.80
C ALA A 178 -3.51 5.40 8.36
N ARG A 179 -3.35 5.19 7.05
CA ARG A 179 -2.45 4.15 6.51
C ARG A 179 -1.00 4.39 6.87
N LEU A 180 -0.54 5.65 6.80
CA LEU A 180 0.82 5.99 7.17
C LEU A 180 1.07 5.82 8.68
N LEU A 181 0.11 6.20 9.52
CA LEU A 181 0.16 5.93 10.97
C LEU A 181 0.21 4.43 11.27
N GLU A 182 -0.56 3.61 10.54
CA GLU A 182 -0.50 2.15 10.69
C GLU A 182 0.88 1.59 10.30
N GLN A 183 1.49 2.08 9.22
CA GLN A 183 2.83 1.68 8.78
C GLN A 183 3.91 1.98 9.83
N GLU A 184 3.76 3.08 10.57
CA GLU A 184 4.63 3.48 11.69
C GLU A 184 4.25 2.79 13.02
N ASP A 185 3.44 1.73 12.98
CA ASP A 185 2.93 0.99 14.15
C ASP A 185 2.12 1.84 15.16
N ARG A 186 1.61 3.01 14.73
CA ARG A 186 0.76 3.93 15.52
C ARG A 186 -0.73 3.65 15.25
N THR A 187 -1.13 2.40 15.37
CA THR A 187 -2.48 1.93 15.01
C THR A 187 -3.59 2.62 15.81
N ASP A 188 -3.38 2.92 17.09
CA ASP A 188 -4.39 3.57 17.93
C ASP A 188 -4.69 4.99 17.45
N GLU A 189 -3.66 5.73 17.01
CA GLU A 189 -3.82 7.05 16.42
C GLU A 189 -4.50 6.98 15.05
N ALA A 190 -4.17 5.99 14.22
CA ALA A 190 -4.83 5.77 12.93
C ALA A 190 -6.35 5.59 13.10
N ILE A 191 -6.77 4.83 14.12
CA ILE A 191 -8.18 4.60 14.44
C ILE A 191 -8.83 5.88 14.98
N ALA A 192 -8.14 6.63 15.84
CA ALA A 192 -8.63 7.91 16.34
C ALA A 192 -8.95 8.88 15.20
N VAL A 193 -8.00 9.05 14.26
CA VAL A 193 -8.15 9.91 13.08
C VAL A 193 -9.35 9.49 12.21
N LEU A 194 -9.54 8.19 11.98
CA LEU A 194 -10.68 7.68 11.22
C LEU A 194 -12.02 7.93 11.93
N ASN A 195 -12.07 7.75 13.25
CA ASN A 195 -13.27 7.94 14.05
C ASN A 195 -13.66 9.43 14.14
N GLU A 196 -12.68 10.33 14.29
CA GLU A 196 -12.90 11.78 14.32
C GLU A 196 -13.58 12.29 13.05
N GLN A 197 -13.28 11.68 11.89
CA GLN A 197 -13.89 12.03 10.61
C GLN A 197 -15.12 11.17 10.26
N ALA A 198 -15.61 10.33 11.18
CA ALA A 198 -16.70 9.38 10.94
C ALA A 198 -16.45 8.41 9.75
N LEU A 199 -15.19 8.07 9.49
CA LEU A 199 -14.76 7.17 8.41
C LEU A 199 -14.42 5.75 8.90
N GLY A 200 -14.76 5.41 10.15
CA GLY A 200 -14.50 4.09 10.74
C GLY A 200 -15.12 2.92 9.95
N ASP A 201 -16.27 3.14 9.32
CA ASP A 201 -16.99 2.11 8.54
C ASP A 201 -16.51 1.98 7.09
N VAL A 202 -15.70 2.93 6.61
CA VAL A 202 -15.09 2.86 5.27
C VAL A 202 -14.13 1.68 5.22
N GLU A 203 -13.92 1.10 4.04
CA GLU A 203 -13.06 -0.07 3.82
C GLU A 203 -11.70 0.04 4.52
N VAL A 204 -11.04 1.20 4.41
CA VAL A 204 -9.76 1.47 5.09
C VAL A 204 -9.87 1.37 6.62
N GLY A 205 -10.94 1.90 7.21
CA GLY A 205 -11.16 1.79 8.65
C GLY A 205 -11.41 0.35 9.10
N ARG A 206 -12.16 -0.43 8.30
CA ARG A 206 -12.38 -1.85 8.55
C ARG A 206 -11.09 -2.68 8.45
N GLU A 207 -10.22 -2.39 7.48
CA GLU A 207 -8.91 -3.00 7.32
C GLU A 207 -8.01 -2.75 8.53
N ILE A 208 -7.83 -1.47 8.92
CA ILE A 208 -6.97 -1.08 10.05
C ILE A 208 -7.52 -1.67 11.37
N ALA A 209 -8.83 -1.61 11.60
CA ALA A 209 -9.46 -2.22 12.76
C ALA A 209 -9.30 -3.75 12.78
N ALA A 210 -9.36 -4.42 11.62
CA ALA A 210 -9.11 -5.85 11.53
C ALA A 210 -7.65 -6.21 11.85
N ALA A 211 -6.69 -5.40 11.38
CA ALA A 211 -5.28 -5.56 11.70
C ALA A 211 -5.03 -5.42 13.21
N GLN A 212 -5.58 -4.37 13.85
CA GLN A 212 -5.46 -4.17 15.29
C GLN A 212 -6.08 -5.32 16.10
N ARG A 213 -7.30 -5.76 15.74
CA ARG A 213 -7.95 -6.91 16.36
C ARG A 213 -7.08 -8.16 16.27
N THR A 214 -6.40 -8.37 15.13
CA THR A 214 -5.50 -9.51 14.95
C THR A 214 -4.28 -9.42 15.87
N ARG A 215 -3.67 -8.24 16.02
CA ARG A 215 -2.53 -8.02 16.94
C ARG A 215 -2.93 -8.28 18.41
N VAL A 216 -4.01 -7.66 18.88
CA VAL A 216 -4.51 -7.83 20.25
C VAL A 216 -4.88 -9.28 20.52
N ARG A 217 -5.63 -9.90 19.61
CA ARG A 217 -6.04 -11.30 19.78
C ARG A 217 -4.83 -12.24 19.79
N ARG A 218 -3.78 -12.00 18.99
CA ARG A 218 -2.52 -12.78 19.05
C ARG A 218 -1.80 -12.64 20.40
N GLY A 219 -1.78 -11.45 21.00
CA GLY A 219 -1.20 -11.25 22.34
C GLY A 219 -1.96 -12.03 23.42
N VAL A 220 -3.28 -11.89 23.46
CA VAL A 220 -4.16 -12.63 24.40
C VAL A 220 -4.02 -14.13 24.18
N ALA A 221 -3.99 -14.56 22.92
CA ALA A 221 -3.80 -15.93 22.52
C ALA A 221 -2.52 -16.56 23.10
N LEU A 222 -1.39 -15.90 22.87
CA LEU A 222 -0.09 -16.34 23.38
C LEU A 222 -0.07 -16.34 24.92
N GLY A 223 -0.68 -15.34 25.56
CA GLY A 223 -0.82 -15.30 27.03
C GLY A 223 -1.61 -16.48 27.59
N VAL A 224 -2.74 -16.82 26.96
CA VAL A 224 -3.56 -17.98 27.34
C VAL A 224 -2.79 -19.29 27.17
N LEU A 225 -2.09 -19.47 26.04
CA LEU A 225 -1.25 -20.66 25.83
C LEU A 225 -0.13 -20.77 26.87
N ALA A 226 0.57 -19.67 27.14
CA ALA A 226 1.63 -19.63 28.15
C ALA A 226 1.07 -19.99 29.53
N GLY A 227 -0.12 -19.47 29.89
CA GLY A 227 -0.81 -19.80 31.12
C GLY A 227 -1.14 -21.30 31.23
N PHE A 228 -1.69 -21.92 30.18
CA PHE A 228 -1.95 -23.36 30.16
C PHE A 228 -0.68 -24.19 30.23
N ALA A 229 0.38 -23.79 29.53
CA ALA A 229 1.67 -24.46 29.57
C ALA A 229 2.27 -24.44 30.99
N LEU A 230 2.23 -23.28 31.65
CA LEU A 230 2.68 -23.12 33.04
C LEU A 230 1.84 -23.93 34.02
N LEU A 231 0.51 -23.89 33.90
CA LEU A 231 -0.40 -24.69 34.72
C LEU A 231 -0.11 -26.19 34.57
N LEU A 232 0.12 -26.64 33.35
CA LEU A 232 0.43 -28.02 33.05
C LEU A 232 1.80 -28.43 33.61
N LEU A 233 2.83 -27.57 33.47
CA LEU A 233 4.13 -27.77 34.11
C LEU A 233 4.01 -27.88 35.63
N ALA A 234 3.21 -27.02 36.26
CA ALA A 234 2.97 -27.01 37.70
C ALA A 234 2.25 -28.29 38.18
N LEU A 235 1.20 -28.72 37.46
CA LEU A 235 0.43 -29.92 37.80
C LEU A 235 1.22 -31.21 37.62
N LEU A 236 2.13 -31.27 36.65
CA LEU A 236 2.88 -32.48 36.32
C LEU A 236 4.19 -32.65 37.11
N ARG A 237 4.58 -31.66 37.92
CA ARG A 237 5.68 -31.72 38.90
C ARG A 237 6.92 -32.46 38.35
N LEU A 238 7.36 -32.15 37.13
CA LEU A 238 8.50 -32.72 36.35
C LEU A 238 8.64 -34.26 36.28
N ARG A 239 7.78 -35.05 36.93
CA ARG A 239 7.84 -36.53 37.00
C ARG A 239 7.56 -37.23 35.67
N TRP A 240 6.99 -36.50 34.71
CA TRP A 240 6.68 -36.98 33.37
C TRP A 240 7.90 -37.07 32.43
N LEU A 241 9.05 -36.52 32.83
CA LEU A 241 10.33 -36.68 32.13
C LEU A 241 11.03 -38.00 32.45
N GLU A 242 10.45 -38.86 33.30
CA GLU A 242 11.01 -40.19 33.53
C GLU A 242 11.06 -40.99 32.21
N PRO A 243 12.23 -41.55 31.83
CA PRO A 243 12.40 -42.27 30.57
C PRO A 243 11.42 -43.43 30.37
N ALA A 244 10.89 -43.99 31.46
CA ALA A 244 9.88 -45.04 31.42
C ALA A 244 8.50 -44.52 30.96
N VAL A 245 8.11 -43.31 31.40
CA VAL A 245 6.85 -42.67 31.00
C VAL A 245 6.92 -42.25 29.54
N LEU A 246 8.04 -41.64 29.12
CA LEU A 246 8.26 -41.25 27.72
C LEU A 246 8.21 -42.45 26.76
N ARG A 247 8.88 -43.56 27.09
CA ARG A 247 8.85 -44.79 26.27
C ARG A 247 7.44 -45.37 26.15
N ARG A 248 6.64 -45.35 27.21
CA ARG A 248 5.23 -45.82 27.17
C ARG A 248 4.33 -44.85 26.41
N ALA A 249 4.56 -43.54 26.53
CA ALA A 249 3.81 -42.54 25.77
C ALA A 249 4.08 -42.65 24.26
N ALA A 250 5.33 -42.95 23.88
CA ALA A 250 5.77 -43.20 22.51
C ALA A 250 5.48 -44.62 21.99
N ALA A 251 4.58 -45.37 22.65
CA ALA A 251 4.17 -46.69 22.14
C ALA A 251 3.55 -46.55 20.75
N PRO A 252 3.85 -47.46 19.79
CA PRO A 252 3.48 -47.31 18.39
C PRO A 252 1.97 -47.16 18.17
N ARG A 253 1.14 -47.88 18.95
CA ARG A 253 -0.33 -47.73 18.90
C ARG A 253 -0.80 -46.31 19.22
N ARG A 254 -0.15 -45.61 20.14
CA ARG A 254 -0.52 -44.24 20.52
C ARG A 254 -0.02 -43.20 19.55
N LEU A 255 1.17 -43.42 19.00
CA LEU A 255 1.68 -42.61 17.90
C LEU A 255 0.75 -42.69 16.69
N LEU A 256 0.22 -43.88 16.37
CA LEU A 256 -0.76 -44.05 15.31
C LEU A 256 -2.08 -43.31 15.58
N VAL A 257 -2.61 -43.40 16.81
CA VAL A 257 -3.83 -42.64 17.19
C VAL A 257 -3.58 -41.13 17.15
N GLY A 258 -2.45 -40.68 17.69
CA GLY A 258 -2.07 -39.26 17.62
C GLY A 258 -1.90 -38.77 16.19
N ALA A 259 -1.20 -39.53 15.35
CA ALA A 259 -1.05 -39.25 13.93
C ALA A 259 -2.40 -39.21 13.22
N TYR A 260 -3.32 -40.14 13.51
CA TYR A 260 -4.66 -40.13 12.94
C TYR A 260 -5.46 -38.88 13.33
N VAL A 261 -5.45 -38.49 14.61
CA VAL A 261 -6.15 -37.30 15.11
C VAL A 261 -5.59 -36.01 14.50
N LEU A 262 -4.28 -35.95 14.26
CA LEU A 262 -3.62 -34.75 13.73
C LEU A 262 -3.67 -34.69 12.19
N LEU A 263 -3.38 -35.80 11.51
CA LEU A 263 -3.25 -35.86 10.05
C LEU A 263 -4.59 -36.13 9.36
N GLY A 264 -5.55 -36.76 10.03
CA GLY A 264 -6.88 -37.03 9.46
C GLY A 264 -7.60 -35.76 9.01
N PRO A 265 -7.80 -34.77 9.90
CA PRO A 265 -8.39 -33.48 9.52
C PRO A 265 -7.58 -32.74 8.44
N LEU A 266 -6.25 -32.82 8.50
CA LEU A 266 -5.37 -32.21 7.51
C LEU A 266 -5.53 -32.84 6.12
N ALA A 267 -5.63 -34.17 6.05
CA ALA A 267 -5.85 -34.90 4.81
C ALA A 267 -7.23 -34.58 4.21
N VAL A 268 -8.28 -34.51 5.05
CA VAL A 268 -9.62 -34.08 4.62
C VAL A 268 -9.59 -32.66 4.08
N ALA A 269 -8.94 -31.73 4.77
CA ALA A 269 -8.77 -30.36 4.28
C ALA A 269 -8.00 -30.30 2.95
N TRP A 270 -6.97 -31.12 2.78
CA TRP A 270 -6.21 -31.23 1.54
C TRP A 270 -7.04 -31.64 0.33
N LEU A 271 -8.00 -32.54 0.54
CA LEU A 271 -8.91 -33.07 -0.47
C LEU A 271 -10.06 -32.12 -0.81
N TYR A 272 -10.57 -31.37 0.18
CA TYR A 272 -11.81 -30.59 0.01
C TYR A 272 -11.59 -29.11 -0.33
N ASP A 273 -10.61 -28.44 0.30
CA ASP A 273 -10.43 -27.00 0.15
C ASP A 273 -8.95 -26.60 0.30
N PRO A 274 -8.27 -26.24 -0.81
CA PRO A 274 -6.89 -25.78 -0.79
C PRO A 274 -6.63 -24.58 0.12
N SER A 275 -7.62 -23.69 0.31
CA SER A 275 -7.48 -22.49 1.15
C SER A 275 -7.45 -22.82 2.65
N SER A 276 -8.01 -23.97 3.05
CA SER A 276 -8.07 -24.43 4.43
C SER A 276 -6.83 -25.22 4.89
N ARG A 277 -6.01 -25.74 3.97
CA ARG A 277 -4.83 -26.59 4.27
C ARG A 277 -3.91 -25.99 5.32
N ASP A 278 -3.74 -24.69 5.17
CA ASP A 278 -2.84 -23.82 5.87
C ASP A 278 -3.32 -23.56 7.32
N THR A 279 -4.64 -23.56 7.52
CA THR A 279 -5.31 -23.50 8.83
C THR A 279 -5.21 -24.84 9.56
N PHE A 280 -5.53 -25.94 8.88
CA PHE A 280 -5.45 -27.27 9.48
C PHE A 280 -4.00 -27.71 9.75
N GLY A 281 -3.02 -27.23 8.97
CA GLY A 281 -1.60 -27.46 9.22
C GLY A 281 -1.14 -26.79 10.53
N LEU A 282 -1.51 -25.53 10.74
CA LEU A 282 -1.25 -24.81 11.99
C LEU A 282 -1.97 -25.46 13.18
N LEU A 283 -3.21 -25.91 12.98
CA LEU A 283 -3.96 -26.65 13.99
C LEU A 283 -3.25 -27.95 14.38
N ALA A 284 -2.86 -28.77 13.41
CA ALA A 284 -2.14 -30.01 13.68
C ALA A 284 -0.80 -29.74 14.40
N LEU A 285 -0.04 -28.73 13.96
CA LEU A 285 1.23 -28.36 14.58
C LEU A 285 1.07 -27.91 16.04
N THR A 286 0.05 -27.10 16.33
CA THR A 286 -0.23 -26.60 17.69
C THR A 286 -0.80 -27.67 18.61
N LEU A 287 -1.57 -28.62 18.06
CA LEU A 287 -2.18 -29.70 18.83
C LEU A 287 -1.25 -30.88 19.10
N ALA A 288 -0.24 -31.13 18.26
CA ALA A 288 0.69 -32.25 18.43
C ALA A 288 1.34 -32.32 19.83
N PRO A 289 1.92 -31.23 20.37
CA PRO A 289 2.49 -31.27 21.72
C PRO A 289 1.42 -31.48 22.79
N LEU A 290 0.21 -30.95 22.63
CA LEU A 290 -0.89 -31.16 23.58
C LEU A 290 -1.34 -32.62 23.63
N VAL A 291 -1.49 -33.27 22.48
CA VAL A 291 -1.82 -34.70 22.39
C VAL A 291 -0.72 -35.56 23.02
N PHE A 292 0.54 -35.22 22.76
CA PHE A 292 1.68 -35.92 23.34
C PHE A 292 1.72 -35.78 24.86
N VAL A 293 1.56 -34.55 25.37
CA VAL A 293 1.49 -34.23 26.79
C VAL A 293 0.32 -34.95 27.46
N ALA A 294 -0.87 -34.94 26.86
CA ALA A 294 -2.03 -35.66 27.38
C ALA A 294 -1.79 -37.17 27.46
N SER A 295 -1.10 -37.74 26.46
CA SER A 295 -0.67 -39.15 26.47
C SER A 295 0.29 -39.45 27.62
N CYS A 296 1.33 -38.61 27.82
CA CYS A 296 2.27 -38.71 28.93
C CYS A 296 1.57 -38.61 30.29
N ALA A 297 0.69 -37.62 30.46
CA ALA A 297 -0.04 -37.37 31.69
C ALA A 297 -0.99 -38.53 32.03
N GLY A 298 -1.69 -39.09 31.03
CA GLY A 298 -2.54 -40.26 31.21
C GLY A 298 -1.78 -41.50 31.73
N GLN A 299 -0.50 -41.66 31.35
CA GLN A 299 0.36 -42.73 31.87
C GLN A 299 0.86 -42.47 33.29
N ALA A 300 1.32 -41.25 33.57
CA ALA A 300 1.79 -40.87 34.89
C ALA A 300 0.67 -40.97 35.95
N LEU A 301 -0.59 -40.82 35.53
CA LEU A 301 -1.78 -40.87 36.38
C LEU A 301 -2.42 -42.26 36.53
N GLY A 302 -1.75 -43.34 36.09
CA GLY A 302 -2.30 -44.70 36.14
C GLY A 302 -2.79 -45.16 37.53
N GLY A 303 -2.19 -44.63 38.61
CA GLY A 303 -2.61 -44.86 40.00
C GLY A 303 -3.35 -43.68 40.66
N ALA A 304 -3.64 -42.61 39.93
CA ALA A 304 -4.23 -41.40 40.50
C ALA A 304 -5.77 -41.51 40.71
N PRO A 305 -6.33 -40.81 41.71
CA PRO A 305 -7.78 -40.75 41.91
C PRO A 305 -8.49 -40.18 40.67
N ARG A 306 -9.74 -40.64 40.43
CA ARG A 306 -10.53 -40.32 39.24
C ARG A 306 -10.61 -38.82 38.94
N TRP A 307 -10.77 -37.98 39.97
CA TRP A 307 -10.88 -36.53 39.79
C TRP A 307 -9.63 -35.89 39.17
N LYS A 308 -8.41 -36.38 39.48
CA LYS A 308 -7.16 -35.87 38.87
C LYS A 308 -7.08 -36.19 37.39
N ARG A 309 -7.54 -37.39 36.99
CA ARG A 309 -7.61 -37.80 35.59
C ARG A 309 -8.61 -36.95 34.81
N TRP A 310 -9.77 -36.69 35.40
CA TRP A 310 -10.76 -35.76 34.82
C TRP A 310 -10.23 -34.34 34.70
N ALA A 311 -9.54 -33.81 35.72
CA ALA A 311 -8.95 -32.49 35.67
C ALA A 311 -7.92 -32.33 34.54
N VAL A 312 -7.04 -33.33 34.35
CA VAL A 312 -6.06 -33.33 33.25
C VAL A 312 -6.73 -33.47 31.88
N ALA A 313 -7.76 -34.33 31.75
CA ALA A 313 -8.51 -34.47 30.51
C ALA A 313 -9.24 -33.16 30.14
N LEU A 314 -9.92 -32.53 31.10
CA LEU A 314 -10.57 -31.23 30.92
C LEU A 314 -9.57 -30.13 30.58
N GLY A 315 -8.40 -30.11 31.23
CA GLY A 315 -7.32 -29.18 30.92
C GLY A 315 -6.77 -29.36 29.50
N ALA A 316 -6.60 -30.61 29.04
CA ALA A 316 -6.16 -30.89 27.68
C ALA A 316 -7.21 -30.48 26.62
N VAL A 317 -8.50 -30.71 26.90
CA VAL A 317 -9.60 -30.26 26.03
C VAL A 317 -9.67 -28.73 25.99
N ALA A 318 -9.54 -28.06 27.13
CA ALA A 318 -9.53 -26.60 27.20
C ALA A 318 -8.32 -26.01 26.44
N ALA A 319 -7.13 -26.58 26.60
CA ALA A 319 -5.94 -26.19 25.85
C ALA A 319 -6.10 -26.42 24.34
N HIS A 320 -6.76 -27.52 23.94
CA HIS A 320 -7.07 -27.84 22.55
C HIS A 320 -8.05 -26.81 21.95
N ALA A 321 -9.13 -26.50 22.67
CA ALA A 321 -10.10 -25.48 22.26
C ALA A 321 -9.45 -24.09 22.16
N ALA A 322 -8.59 -23.75 23.12
CA ALA A 322 -7.81 -22.51 23.09
C ALA A 322 -6.92 -22.47 21.85
N ALA A 323 -6.08 -23.48 21.61
CA ALA A 323 -5.22 -23.57 20.44
C ALA A 323 -6.00 -23.46 19.12
N GLY A 324 -7.14 -24.15 19.01
CA GLY A 324 -8.03 -24.05 17.86
C GLY A 324 -8.58 -22.65 17.64
N TYR A 325 -9.00 -21.98 18.71
CA TYR A 325 -9.42 -20.57 18.65
C TYR A 325 -8.28 -19.66 18.17
N LEU A 326 -7.02 -19.90 18.56
CA LEU A 326 -5.91 -19.06 18.14
C LEU A 326 -5.60 -19.20 16.65
N VAL A 327 -5.69 -20.42 16.15
CA VAL A 327 -5.49 -20.70 14.72
C VAL A 327 -6.57 -20.02 13.89
N LEU A 328 -7.83 -20.07 14.36
CA LEU A 328 -8.96 -19.36 13.73
C LEU A 328 -8.78 -17.84 13.75
N VAL A 329 -8.40 -17.29 14.90
CA VAL A 329 -8.07 -15.87 15.07
C VAL A 329 -6.91 -15.44 14.17
N ALA A 330 -5.85 -16.23 14.09
CA ALA A 330 -4.66 -15.91 13.30
C ALA A 330 -4.96 -15.85 11.79
N ARG A 331 -6.00 -16.56 11.34
CA ARG A 331 -6.49 -16.60 9.96
C ARG A 331 -7.58 -15.57 9.66
N GLY A 332 -7.95 -14.73 10.64
CA GLY A 332 -9.03 -13.76 10.49
C GLY A 332 -10.43 -14.37 10.44
N ASN A 333 -10.55 -15.69 10.57
CA ASN A 333 -11.82 -16.41 10.58
C ASN A 333 -12.34 -16.51 12.01
N THR A 334 -12.99 -15.46 12.50
CA THR A 334 -13.84 -15.62 13.69
C THR A 334 -15.12 -16.36 13.32
N LEU A 335 -15.35 -17.51 13.96
CA LEU A 335 -16.53 -18.36 13.84
C LEU A 335 -17.82 -17.53 13.70
N GLY A 336 -18.34 -17.40 12.48
CA GLY A 336 -19.71 -16.96 12.20
C GLY A 336 -20.05 -15.48 12.43
N LEU A 337 -19.11 -14.65 12.89
CA LEU A 337 -19.27 -13.19 12.83
C LEU A 337 -18.65 -12.74 11.51
N ALA A 338 -19.43 -12.85 10.44
CA ALA A 338 -19.18 -12.05 9.26
C ALA A 338 -19.09 -10.57 9.69
N PRO A 339 -18.21 -9.76 9.06
CA PRO A 339 -18.14 -8.33 9.34
C PRO A 339 -19.49 -7.65 9.15
#